data_AF-A0A527GD27-F1
#
_entry.id   AF-A0A527GD27-F1
#
_cell.length_a   1.000
_cell.length_b   1.000
_cell.length_c   1.000
_cell.angle_alpha   90.00
_cell.angle_beta   90.00
_cell.angle_gamma   90.00
#
_symmetry.space_group_name_H-M   'P 1'
#
loop_
_entity.id
_entity.type
_entity.pdbx_description
1 polymer ?
#
loop_
_entity_poly.entity_id
_entity_poly.type
_entity_poly.pdbx_seq_one_letter_code
_entity_poly.pdbx_strand_id
1 'polypeptide(L)' 'AEESRPSLAALLLDPSFWADWASVVGLVGLVIVFGIAQPVFLSVANLQALLLAAAILVVLSIGQTFVIATSG' A
#
# COMPACT_ATOMS: atom_id res chain seq x y z
N ALA A 1 -6.77 -31.60 -22.19
CA ALA A 1 -6.95 -31.45 -20.74
C ALA A 1 -7.31 -29.99 -20.51
N GLU A 2 -8.57 -29.70 -20.23
CA GLU A 2 -9.06 -28.35 -19.98
C GLU A 2 -8.46 -27.92 -18.63
N GLU A 3 -7.42 -27.10 -18.67
CA GLU A 3 -6.77 -26.56 -17.48
C GLU A 3 -7.78 -25.63 -16.79
N SER A 4 -8.45 -26.17 -15.77
CA SER A 4 -9.46 -25.46 -15.00
C SER A 4 -8.76 -24.36 -14.21
N ARG A 5 -8.61 -23.19 -14.84
CA ARG A 5 -8.00 -21.99 -14.25
C ARG A 5 -8.66 -21.77 -12.88
N PRO A 6 -7.89 -21.50 -11.82
CA PRO A 6 -8.46 -21.26 -10.51
C PRO A 6 -9.55 -20.21 -10.64
N SER A 7 -10.77 -20.56 -10.19
CA SER A 7 -11.88 -19.63 -10.26
C SER A 7 -11.50 -18.36 -9.50
N LEU A 8 -11.77 -17.18 -10.07
CA LEU A 8 -11.42 -15.90 -9.43
C LEU A 8 -12.02 -15.80 -8.01
N ALA A 9 -13.17 -16.43 -7.80
CA ALA A 9 -13.79 -16.56 -6.48
C ALA A 9 -12.92 -17.34 -5.48
N ALA A 10 -12.25 -18.40 -5.91
CA ALA A 10 -11.35 -19.16 -5.04
C ALA A 10 -10.11 -18.35 -4.63
N LEU A 11 -9.56 -17.53 -5.53
CA LEU A 11 -8.43 -16.64 -5.21
C LEU A 11 -8.84 -15.53 -4.22
N LEU A 12 -10.03 -14.96 -4.39
CA LEU A 12 -10.55 -13.92 -3.49
C LEU A 12 -10.92 -14.45 -2.09
N LEU A 13 -11.17 -15.75 -1.94
CA LEU A 13 -11.43 -16.37 -0.63
C LEU A 13 -10.15 -16.84 0.06
N ASP A 14 -9.01 -16.84 -0.62
CA ASP A 14 -7.73 -17.26 -0.06
C ASP A 14 -7.12 -16.13 0.80
N PRO A 15 -6.88 -16.35 2.11
CA PRO A 15 -6.24 -15.33 2.97
C PRO A 15 -4.83 -14.94 2.53
N SER A 16 -4.09 -15.85 1.87
CA SER A 16 -2.72 -15.58 1.40
C SER A 16 -2.71 -14.51 0.32
N PHE A 17 -3.70 -14.52 -0.58
CA PHE A 17 -3.89 -13.47 -1.59
C PHE A 17 -4.04 -12.09 -0.94
N TRP A 18 -4.85 -11.97 0.12
CA TRP A 18 -5.01 -10.69 0.81
C TRP A 18 -3.76 -10.27 1.58
N ALA A 19 -2.96 -11.21 2.08
CA ALA A 19 -1.68 -10.90 2.72
C ALA A 19 -0.67 -10.32 1.72
N ASP A 20 -0.56 -10.91 0.53
CA ASP A 20 0.35 -10.44 -0.54
C ASP A 20 -0.06 -9.05 -1.06
N TRP A 21 -1.36 -8.77 -1.12
CA TRP A 21 -1.91 -7.50 -1.63
C TRP A 21 -2.28 -6.49 -0.53
N ALA A 22 -1.97 -6.78 0.74
CA ALA A 22 -2.46 -6.00 1.89
C ALA A 22 -2.13 -4.51 1.79
N SER A 23 -0.91 -4.17 1.35
CA SER A 23 -0.46 -2.79 1.20
C SER A 23 -1.23 -2.04 0.11
N VAL A 24 -1.42 -2.68 -1.05
CA VAL A 24 -2.15 -2.11 -2.19
C VAL A 24 -3.62 -1.92 -1.83
N VAL A 25 -4.26 -2.96 -1.29
CA VAL A 25 -5.67 -2.91 -0.87
C VAL A 25 -5.86 -1.86 0.22
N GLY A 26 -4.96 -1.80 1.21
CA GLY A 26 -5.01 -0.80 2.28
C GLY A 26 -4.90 0.63 1.73
N LEU A 27 -3.96 0.88 0.80
CA LEU A 27 -3.81 2.19 0.17
C LEU A 27 -5.06 2.58 -0.63
N VAL A 28 -5.57 1.68 -1.47
CA VAL A 28 -6.79 1.92 -2.26
C VAL A 28 -7.97 2.20 -1.34
N GLY A 29 -8.15 1.42 -0.27
CA GLY A 29 -9.18 1.64 0.72
C GLY A 29 -9.09 3.02 1.39
N LEU A 30 -7.89 3.44 1.79
CA LEU A 30 -7.66 4.75 2.38
C LEU A 30 -7.99 5.89 1.41
N VAL A 31 -7.57 5.78 0.14
CA VAL A 31 -7.87 6.76 -0.90
C VAL A 31 -9.38 6.90 -1.11
N ILE A 32 -10.11 5.78 -1.16
CA ILE A 32 -11.57 5.78 -1.33
C ILE A 32 -12.24 6.42 -0.11
N VAL A 33 -11.90 5.97 1.11
CA VAL A 33 -12.54 6.46 2.34
C VAL A 33 -12.30 7.95 2.53
N PHE A 34 -11.05 8.42 2.42
CA PHE A 34 -10.75 9.85 2.58
C PHE A 34 -11.22 10.68 1.39
N GLY A 35 -11.24 10.13 0.18
CA GLY A 35 -11.79 10.80 -0.99
C GLY A 35 -13.29 11.07 -0.87
N ILE A 36 -14.05 10.13 -0.30
CA ILE A 36 -15.48 10.31 -0.02
C ILE A 36 -15.69 11.25 1.17
N ALA A 37 -14.94 11.06 2.26
CA ALA A 37 -15.12 11.85 3.48
C ALA A 37 -14.72 13.32 3.31
N GLN A 38 -13.65 13.60 2.56
CA GLN A 38 -13.16 14.96 2.32
C GLN A 38 -12.57 15.07 0.91
N PRO A 39 -13.32 15.51 -0.11
CA PRO A 39 -12.87 15.53 -1.50
C PRO A 39 -11.58 16.34 -1.76
N VAL A 40 -11.29 17.35 -0.93
CA VAL A 40 -10.04 18.13 -0.98
C VAL A 40 -8.81 17.29 -0.62
N PHE A 41 -8.98 16.14 0.06
CA PHE A 41 -7.91 15.21 0.40
C PHE A 41 -7.14 14.73 -0.84
N LEU A 42 -7.82 14.48 -1.95
CA LEU A 42 -7.22 14.02 -3.20
C LEU A 42 -6.75 15.18 -4.10
N SER A 43 -6.79 16.41 -3.60
CA SER A 43 -6.20 17.54 -4.32
C SER A 43 -4.70 17.33 -4.49
N VAL A 44 -4.17 17.82 -5.62
CA VAL A 44 -2.75 17.70 -5.96
C VAL A 44 -1.86 18.28 -4.85
N ALA A 45 -2.24 19.41 -4.26
CA ALA A 45 -1.50 20.03 -3.16
C ALA A 45 -1.44 19.14 -1.91
N ASN A 46 -2.57 18.53 -1.52
CA ASN A 46 -2.61 17.66 -0.35
C ASN A 46 -1.87 16.33 -0.59
N LEU A 47 -1.97 15.77 -1.80
CA LEU A 47 -1.19 14.60 -2.18
C LEU A 47 0.31 14.88 -2.17
N GLN A 48 0.75 16.05 -2.66
CA GLN A 48 2.16 16.45 -2.58
C GLN A 48 2.63 16.55 -1.12
N ALA A 49 1.84 17.18 -0.24
CA ALA A 49 2.16 17.27 1.19
C ALA A 49 2.23 15.90 1.85
N LEU A 50 1.30 15.00 1.53
CA LEU A 50 1.28 13.62 2.05
C LEU A 50 2.48 12.81 1.56
N LEU A 51 2.82 12.89 0.27
CA LEU A 51 3.97 12.20 -0.31
C LEU A 51 5.29 12.74 0.25
N LEU A 52 5.39 14.06 0.47
CA LEU A 52 6.54 14.67 1.13
C LEU A 52 6.71 14.17 2.56
N ALA A 53 5.63 14.10 3.34
CA ALA A 53 5.66 13.56 4.70
C ALA A 53 6.07 12.08 4.71
N ALA A 54 5.54 11.28 3.78
CA ALA A 54 5.90 9.87 3.63
C ALA A 54 7.38 9.69 3.22
N ALA A 55 7.91 10.57 2.37
CA ALA A 55 9.30 10.50 1.92
C ALA A 55 10.30 10.59 3.08
N ILE A 56 10.00 11.39 4.11
CA ILE A 56 10.83 11.48 5.33
C ILE A 56 10.93 10.10 6.01
N LEU A 57 9.79 9.42 6.15
CA LEU A 57 9.74 8.09 6.76
C LEU A 57 10.47 7.04 5.92
N VAL A 58 10.35 7.11 4.58
CA VAL A 58 11.08 6.23 3.67
C VAL A 58 12.60 6.43 3.80
N VAL A 59 13.07 7.67 3.76
CA VAL A 59 14.49 7.99 3.93
C VAL A 59 15.00 7.52 5.30
N LEU A 60 14.23 7.76 6.37
CA LEU A 60 14.57 7.29 7.71
C LEU A 60 14.67 5.76 7.76
N SER A 61 13.69 5.06 7.19
CA SER A 61 13.67 3.60 7.13
C SER A 61 14.88 3.04 6.39
N ILE A 62 15.30 3.68 5.29
CA ILE A 62 16.49 3.28 4.53
C ILE A 62 17.75 3.48 5.38
N GLY A 63 17.89 4.63 6.04
CA GLY A 63 19.01 4.90 6.95
C GLY A 63 19.09 3.90 8.09
N GLN A 64 17.95 3.56 8.70
CA GLN A 64 17.87 2.55 9.76
C GLN A 64 18.26 1.16 9.24
N THR A 65 17.73 0.77 8.09
CA THR A 65 18.06 -0.52 7.46
C THR A 65 19.55 -0.62 7.15
N PHE A 66 20.17 0.48 6.68
CA PHE A 66 21.60 0.54 6.43
C PHE A 66 22.42 0.33 7.71
N VAL A 67 22.14 1.07 8.78
CA VAL A 67 22.85 0.94 10.07
C VAL A 67 22.76 -0.49 10.59
N ILE A 68 21.57 -1.08 10.56
CA ILE A 68 21.35 -2.46 10.99
C ILE A 68 22.17 -3.43 10.14
N ALA A 69 22.13 -3.26 8.81
CA ALA A 69 22.85 -4.13 7.87
C ALA A 69 24.38 -4.02 8.02
N THR A 70 24.90 -2.85 8.40
CA THR A 70 26.34 -2.65 8.65
C THR A 70 26.75 -2.91 10.10
N SER A 71 25.87 -3.51 10.92
CA SER A 71 26.07 -3.79 12.35
C SER A 71 26.30 -2.59 13.27
N GLY A 72 26.08 -1.37 12.80
CA GLY A 72 26.27 -0.13 13.57
C GLY A 72 27.71 0.14 13.97
#